data_AF-A0A662CLP7-F1
#
_entry.id   AF-A0A662CLP7-F1
#
_cell.length_a   1.000
_cell.length_b   1.000
_cell.length_c   1.000
_cell.angle_alpha   90.00
_cell.angle_beta   90.00
_cell.angle_gamma   90.00
#
_symmetry.space_group_name_H-M   'P 1'
#
loop_
_entity.id
_entity.type
_entity.pdbx_description
1 polymer ?
#
loop_
_entity_poly.entity_id
_entity_poly.type
_entity_poly.pdbx_seq_one_letter_code
_entity_poly.pdbx_strand_id
1 'polypeptide(L)'
;MVGDYLATGMHGGIIYIRSEVDPYLMGKEVGQVEVTEKDSALLENLLEDYCKDFSRYGLDPQEILNHTFVKLIPVSSRPYGKVYAY
;
A
#
# COMPACT_ATOMS: atom_id res chain seq x y z
N MET A 1 0.61 -12.35 -1.23
CA MET A 1 -0.64 -12.82 -0.59
C MET A 1 -0.90 -11.92 0.59
N VAL A 2 -2.07 -11.29 0.64
CA VAL A 2 -2.52 -10.46 1.77
C VAL A 2 -3.54 -11.26 2.58
N GLY A 3 -3.68 -10.93 3.87
CA GLY A 3 -4.69 -11.55 4.74
C GLY A 3 -6.05 -10.87 4.65
N ASP A 4 -7.02 -11.43 5.38
CA ASP A 4 -8.35 -10.84 5.53
C ASP A 4 -8.30 -9.47 6.24
N TYR A 5 -9.33 -8.64 6.02
CA TYR A 5 -9.50 -7.31 6.63
C TYR A 5 -8.43 -6.28 6.25
N LEU A 6 -7.86 -6.40 5.05
CA LEU A 6 -6.83 -5.52 4.53
C LEU A 6 -7.27 -4.04 4.63
N ALA A 7 -6.43 -3.26 5.31
CA ALA A 7 -6.61 -1.81 5.48
C ALA A 7 -7.94 -1.40 6.14
N THR A 8 -8.59 -2.31 6.89
CA THR A 8 -9.74 -1.96 7.74
C THR A 8 -9.32 -0.95 8.81
N GLY A 9 -10.10 0.11 9.02
CA GLY A 9 -9.79 1.21 9.94
C GLY A 9 -8.88 2.28 9.35
N MET A 10 -8.48 2.19 8.08
CA MET A 10 -7.54 3.15 7.48
C MET A 10 -8.13 4.56 7.45
N HIS A 11 -7.49 5.48 8.19
CA HIS A 11 -7.88 6.90 8.27
C HIS A 11 -6.81 7.86 7.72
N GLY A 12 -5.66 7.34 7.27
CA GLY A 12 -4.56 8.14 6.74
C GLY A 12 -3.41 7.30 6.20
N GLY A 13 -2.53 7.95 5.44
CA GLY A 13 -1.36 7.32 4.83
C GLY A 13 -1.65 6.65 3.48
N ILE A 14 -0.66 5.89 3.02
CA ILE A 14 -0.68 5.13 1.77
C ILE A 14 -0.13 3.74 2.07
N ILE A 15 -0.72 2.70 1.48
CA ILE A 15 -0.17 1.34 1.51
C ILE A 15 0.16 0.94 0.06
N TYR A 16 1.38 0.46 -0.17
CA TYR A 16 1.77 -0.16 -1.44
C TYR A 16 1.83 -1.67 -1.27
N ILE A 17 1.20 -2.39 -2.20
CA ILE A 17 1.17 -3.85 -2.17
C ILE A 17 1.75 -4.38 -3.46
N ARG A 18 2.77 -5.23 -3.36
CA ARG A 18 3.42 -5.92 -4.48
C ARG A 18 2.62 -7.15 -4.94
N SER A 19 1.37 -6.92 -5.36
CA SER A 19 0.52 -7.88 -6.04
C SER A 19 -0.79 -7.21 -6.46
N GLU A 20 -1.60 -7.91 -7.25
CA GLU A 20 -3.02 -7.62 -7.32
C GLU A 20 -3.69 -7.88 -5.96
N VAL A 21 -4.77 -7.15 -5.71
CA VAL A 21 -5.58 -7.26 -4.48
C VAL A 21 -7.03 -7.41 -4.90
N ASP A 22 -7.70 -8.43 -4.36
CA ASP A 22 -9.15 -8.56 -4.50
C ASP A 22 -9.83 -7.49 -3.63
N PRO A 23 -10.65 -6.59 -4.21
CA PRO A 23 -11.37 -5.58 -3.45
C PRO A 23 -12.25 -6.13 -2.33
N TYR A 24 -12.68 -7.40 -2.40
CA TYR A 24 -13.45 -8.05 -1.34
C TYR A 24 -12.68 -8.17 -0.02
N LEU A 25 -11.34 -8.20 -0.06
CA LEU A 25 -10.48 -8.28 1.12
C LEU A 25 -10.27 -6.93 1.80
N MET A 26 -10.66 -5.82 1.15
CA MET A 26 -10.39 -4.46 1.61
C MET A 26 -11.49 -3.90 2.51
N GLY A 27 -11.10 -3.02 3.45
CA GLY A 27 -12.04 -2.15 4.15
C GLY A 27 -12.82 -1.25 3.18
N LYS A 28 -14.11 -1.00 3.45
CA LYS A 28 -14.99 -0.19 2.58
C LYS A 28 -14.52 1.26 2.43
N GLU A 29 -13.72 1.71 3.37
CA GLU A 29 -13.09 3.02 3.44
C GLU A 29 -11.81 3.14 2.61
N VAL A 30 -11.41 2.09 1.89
CA VAL A 30 -10.14 2.03 1.16
C VAL A 30 -10.39 1.92 -0.34
N GLY A 31 -9.68 2.76 -1.09
CA GLY A 31 -9.68 2.77 -2.54
C GLY A 31 -8.35 2.27 -3.07
N GLN A 32 -8.41 1.53 -4.17
CA GLN A 32 -7.24 1.14 -4.95
C GLN A 32 -7.05 2.13 -6.10
N VAL A 33 -5.84 2.63 -6.25
CA VAL A 33 -5.46 3.54 -7.34
C VAL A 33 -4.16 3.05 -7.99
N GLU A 34 -3.94 3.50 -9.23
CA GLU A 34 -2.70 3.20 -9.95
C GLU A 34 -1.50 3.87 -9.28
N VAL A 35 -0.35 3.20 -9.38
CA VAL A 35 0.94 3.74 -8.94
C VAL A 35 1.42 4.75 -9.97
N THR A 36 1.70 5.97 -9.51
CA THR A 36 2.24 7.03 -10.37
C THR A 36 3.77 6.95 -10.45
N GLU A 37 4.39 7.64 -11.41
CA GLU A 37 5.86 7.72 -11.49
C GLU A 37 6.50 8.26 -10.20
N LYS A 38 5.83 9.21 -9.54
CA LYS A 38 6.28 9.75 -8.26
C LYS A 38 6.24 8.68 -7.15
N ASP A 39 5.21 7.83 -7.18
CA ASP A 39 5.10 6.72 -6.23
C ASP A 39 6.17 5.66 -6.52
N SER A 40 6.48 5.38 -7.80
CA SER A 40 7.58 4.47 -8.19
C SER A 40 8.94 4.98 -7.71
N ALA A 41 9.24 6.26 -7.89
CA ALA A 41 10.49 6.84 -7.39
C ALA A 41 10.57 6.80 -5.84
N LEU A 42 9.44 7.00 -5.15
CA LEU A 42 9.38 6.84 -3.69
C LEU A 42 9.64 5.38 -3.29
N LEU A 43 8.99 4.42 -3.95
CA LEU A 43 9.19 2.99 -3.71
C LEU A 43 10.64 2.57 -3.93
N GLU A 44 11.29 3.07 -4.97
CA GLU A 44 12.70 2.79 -5.26
C GLU A 44 13.60 3.20 -4.09
N ASN A 45 13.51 4.45 -3.64
CA ASN A 45 14.31 4.91 -2.49
C ASN A 45 14.03 4.09 -1.22
N LEU A 46 12.75 3.79 -0.93
CA LEU A 46 12.38 2.99 0.24
C LEU A 46 12.87 1.55 0.16
N LEU A 47 12.85 0.96 -1.04
CA LEU A 47 13.31 -0.41 -1.27
C LEU A 47 14.84 -0.49 -1.26
N GLU A 48 15.56 0.54 -1.70
CA GLU A 48 17.01 0.63 -1.55
C GLU A 48 17.41 0.59 -0.06
N ASP A 49 16.77 1.43 0.76
CA ASP A 49 17.00 1.44 2.21
C ASP A 49 16.64 0.09 2.85
N TYR A 50 15.49 -0.49 2.48
CA TYR A 50 15.08 -1.81 2.95
C TYR A 50 16.09 -2.91 2.57
N CYS A 51 16.48 -3.00 1.31
CA CYS A 51 17.43 -4.02 0.85
C CYS A 51 18.80 -3.86 1.50
N LYS A 52 19.23 -2.62 1.78
CA LYS A 52 20.46 -2.34 2.51
C LYS A 52 20.38 -2.81 3.96
N ASP A 53 19.31 -2.46 4.67
CA ASP A 53 19.08 -2.88 6.06
C ASP A 53 18.98 -4.41 6.19
N PHE A 54 18.44 -5.06 5.16
CA PHE A 54 18.26 -6.51 5.07
C PHE A 54 19.29 -7.20 4.14
N SER A 55 20.45 -6.59 3.93
CA SER A 55 21.47 -7.02 2.95
C SER A 55 21.90 -8.49 3.04
N ARG A 56 21.83 -9.11 4.23
CA ARG A 56 22.11 -10.54 4.42
C ARG A 56 21.23 -11.49 3.60
N TYR A 57 20.10 -10.99 3.11
CA TYR A 57 19.16 -11.75 2.28
C TYR A 57 19.43 -11.60 0.77
N GLY A 58 20.37 -10.74 0.36
CA GLY A 58 20.74 -10.56 -1.05
C GLY A 58 19.59 -10.06 -1.92
N LEU A 59 18.72 -9.21 -1.36
CA LEU A 59 17.59 -8.64 -2.09
C LEU A 59 18.05 -7.51 -3.02
N ASP A 60 17.52 -7.48 -4.24
CA ASP A 60 17.73 -6.40 -5.19
C ASP A 60 16.45 -5.54 -5.28
N PRO A 61 16.52 -4.22 -4.97
CA PRO A 61 15.36 -3.34 -5.10
C PRO A 61 14.78 -3.31 -6.51
N GLN A 62 15.59 -3.44 -7.56
CA GLN A 62 15.12 -3.42 -8.95
C GLN A 62 14.33 -4.68 -9.31
N GLU A 63 14.73 -5.84 -8.79
CA GLU A 63 13.95 -7.07 -8.94
C GLU A 63 12.59 -6.95 -8.25
N ILE A 64 12.53 -6.30 -7.09
CA ILE A 64 11.28 -6.09 -6.35
C ILE A 64 10.35 -5.12 -7.11
N LEU A 65 10.90 -4.03 -7.65
CA LEU A 65 10.18 -3.01 -8.41
C LEU A 65 9.62 -3.52 -9.74
N ASN A 66 10.24 -4.55 -10.34
CA ASN A 66 9.80 -5.12 -11.60
C ASN A 66 8.49 -5.93 -11.51
N HIS A 67 7.82 -5.89 -10.36
CA HIS A 67 6.49 -6.47 -10.16
C HIS A 67 5.42 -5.38 -10.11
N THR A 68 4.18 -5.76 -10.40
CA THR A 68 3.03 -4.86 -10.25
C THR A 68 2.82 -4.46 -8.79
N PHE A 69 2.63 -3.17 -8.57
CA PHE A 69 2.20 -2.61 -7.30
C PHE A 69 0.81 -2.00 -7.42
N VAL A 70 0.06 -2.08 -6.34
CA VAL A 70 -1.21 -1.38 -6.18
C VAL A 70 -1.09 -0.42 -5.01
N LYS A 71 -1.69 0.76 -5.15
CA LYS A 71 -1.66 1.80 -4.13
C LYS A 71 -3.03 1.87 -3.46
N LEU A 72 -3.05 1.72 -2.14
CA LEU A 72 -4.25 1.87 -1.34
C LEU A 72 -4.24 3.20 -0.60
N ILE A 73 -5.37 3.91 -0.66
CA ILE A 73 -5.59 5.19 -0.01
C ILE A 73 -6.96 5.20 0.68
N PRO A 74 -7.16 5.98 1.76
CA PRO A 74 -8.48 6.17 2.31
C PRO A 74 -9.35 6.95 1.30
N VAL A 75 -10.58 6.48 1.05
CA VAL A 75 -11.52 7.13 0.10
C VAL A 75 -12.04 8.47 0.60
N SER A 76 -11.85 8.77 1.88
CA SER A 76 -12.29 10.00 2.54
C SER A 76 -11.32 10.35 3.67
N SER A 77 -11.12 11.64 3.93
CA SER A 77 -10.42 12.11 5.14
C SER A 77 -11.23 11.89 6.43
N ARG A 78 -12.50 11.47 6.31
CA ARG A 78 -13.42 11.13 7.41
C ARG A 78 -14.21 9.86 7.10
N PRO A 79 -13.55 8.69 7.04
CA PRO A 79 -14.24 7.44 6.70
C PRO A 79 -15.32 7.05 7.73
N TYR A 80 -15.22 7.55 8.96
CA TYR A 80 -16.20 7.35 10.05
C TYR A 80 -16.94 8.62 10.48
N GLY A 81 -16.87 9.71 9.71
CA GLY A 81 -17.47 11.01 10.10
C GLY A 81 -18.99 10.97 10.35
N LYS A 82 -19.68 9.92 9.90
CA LYS A 82 -21.12 9.68 10.14
C LYS A 82 -21.44 8.69 11.25
N VAL A 83 -20.45 8.04 11.88
CA VAL A 83 -20.70 6.98 12.89
C VAL A 83 -20.81 7.55 14.32
N TYR A 84 -20.31 8.76 14.56
CA TYR A 84 -20.30 9.40 15.89
C TYR A 84 -21.10 10.71 15.98
N ALA A 85 -22.00 10.98 15.03
CA ALA A 85 -22.92 12.11 15.12
C ALA A 85 -24.31 11.63 15.57
N TYR A 86 -24.45 11.37 16.86
CA TYR A 86 -25.73 11.35 17.57
C TYR A 86 -25.61 12.23 18.81
#